data_AF-A0A4Q6G6M1-F1
#
_entry.id   AF-A0A4Q6G6M1-F1
#
_cell.length_a   1.000
_cell.length_b   1.000
_cell.length_c   1.000
_cell.angle_alpha   90.00
_cell.angle_beta   90.00
_cell.angle_gamma   90.00
#
_symmetry.space_group_name_H-M   'P 1'
#
loop_
_entity.id
_entity.type
_entity.pdbx_description
1 polymer ?
#
loop_
_entity_poly.entity_id
_entity_poly.type
_entity_poly.pdbx_seq_one_letter_code
_entity_poly.pdbx_strand_id
1 'polypeptide(L)'
;LSDVYATLGMARKLRDAQPRLWDYALKLRDKRFAASLLDTIALTPVLHVSQRYPASRLCAAPVLPLARHPRIDNRIIVFDLEGDPDALLQLEAGDIADRLYTPAADLPEGEKRIPLKEVHLNRSPALVAWSHLRKEDFERLHFDKGAVEATAERLRPFATQLAEKMRQVFGDERAHAKSDVDASLYDGFIADGDKRRMAEVRATPPEHLDKREFGFKDPRLQELLFRYRARNWPGTLTQPEQLQWDGYRRQRLVDDAGWSEATFDSYEAEIATLRLQHAGDGARQSLLDHLQTWGQDLRTELAV
;
A
#
# COMPACT_ATOMS: atom_id res chain seq x y z
N LEU A 1 3.08 24.38 -3.52
CA LEU A 1 3.01 24.93 -2.14
C LEU A 1 1.58 25.09 -1.61
N SER A 2 0.57 25.36 -2.44
CA SER A 2 -0.83 25.52 -1.98
C SER A 2 -1.31 24.38 -1.07
N ASP A 3 -1.11 23.13 -1.47
CA ASP A 3 -1.56 21.95 -0.70
C ASP A 3 -0.86 21.80 0.65
N VAL A 4 0.42 22.22 0.74
CA VAL A 4 1.16 22.24 2.00
C VAL A 4 0.51 23.23 2.97
N TYR A 5 0.19 24.44 2.50
CA TYR A 5 -0.47 25.44 3.33
C TYR A 5 -1.91 25.05 3.69
N ALA A 6 -2.65 24.44 2.77
CA ALA A 6 -3.98 23.90 3.04
C ALA A 6 -3.92 22.81 4.12
N THR A 7 -2.97 21.88 4.03
CA THR A 7 -2.75 20.80 5.02
C THR A 7 -2.40 21.38 6.39
N LEU A 8 -1.49 22.37 6.45
CA LEU A 8 -1.17 23.07 7.69
C LEU A 8 -2.38 23.81 8.28
N GLY A 9 -3.20 24.44 7.43
CA GLY A 9 -4.43 25.09 7.83
C GLY A 9 -5.43 24.10 8.44
N MET A 10 -5.63 22.95 7.80
CA MET A 10 -6.50 21.88 8.31
C MET A 10 -6.00 21.30 9.65
N ALA A 11 -4.69 21.06 9.76
CA ALA A 11 -4.08 20.61 11.01
C ALA A 11 -4.30 21.59 12.16
N ARG A 12 -4.11 22.90 11.93
CA ARG A 12 -4.38 23.96 12.92
C ARG A 12 -5.85 23.98 13.32
N LYS A 13 -6.78 23.95 12.35
CA LYS A 13 -8.22 23.92 12.63
C LYS A 13 -8.61 22.73 13.50
N LEU A 14 -8.11 21.53 13.21
CA LEU A 14 -8.40 20.34 14.01
C LEU A 14 -7.83 20.45 15.43
N ARG A 15 -6.58 20.88 15.56
CA ARG A 15 -5.94 21.09 16.87
C ARG A 15 -6.71 22.09 17.73
N ASP A 16 -7.13 23.21 17.14
CA ASP A 16 -7.78 24.30 17.87
C ASP A 16 -9.23 23.93 18.24
N ALA A 17 -9.94 23.19 17.38
CA ALA A 17 -11.32 22.75 17.64
C ALA A 17 -11.43 21.52 18.55
N GLN A 18 -10.47 20.59 18.48
CA GLN A 18 -10.49 19.31 19.22
C GLN A 18 -9.08 18.94 19.74
N PRO A 19 -8.52 19.71 20.69
CA PRO A 19 -7.12 19.54 21.13
C PRO A 19 -6.82 18.18 21.73
N ARG A 20 -7.76 17.61 22.51
CA ARG A 20 -7.59 16.26 23.10
C ARG A 20 -7.56 15.16 22.04
N LEU A 21 -8.40 15.27 21.02
CA LEU A 21 -8.41 14.31 19.90
C LEU A 21 -7.13 14.45 19.08
N TRP A 22 -6.67 15.67 18.84
CA TRP A 22 -5.41 15.95 18.17
C TRP A 22 -4.22 15.28 18.88
N ASP A 23 -4.09 15.48 20.19
CA ASP A 23 -3.01 14.88 20.98
C ASP A 23 -3.10 13.34 20.98
N TYR A 24 -4.31 12.80 21.08
CA TYR A 24 -4.54 11.36 20.99
C TYR A 24 -4.17 10.81 19.61
N ALA A 25 -4.61 11.45 18.52
CA ALA A 25 -4.31 11.04 17.16
C ALA A 25 -2.80 11.11 16.86
N LEU A 26 -2.10 12.13 17.38
CA LEU A 26 -0.64 12.22 17.24
C LEU A 26 0.09 11.05 17.93
N LYS A 27 -0.45 10.48 19.02
CA LYS A 27 0.15 9.30 19.65
C LYS A 27 0.05 8.05 18.76
N LEU A 28 -0.97 7.94 17.90
CA LEU A 28 -1.15 6.79 17.00
C LEU A 28 -0.04 6.63 15.96
N ARG A 29 0.83 7.64 15.78
CA ARG A 29 2.06 7.50 14.97
C ARG A 29 3.08 6.54 15.60
N ASP A 30 3.01 6.34 16.92
CA ASP A 30 3.82 5.34 17.61
C ASP A 30 3.14 3.97 17.49
N LYS A 31 3.79 3.06 16.77
CA LYS A 31 3.30 1.70 16.57
C LYS A 31 3.06 0.94 17.88
N ARG A 32 3.79 1.25 18.96
CA ARG A 32 3.62 0.62 20.28
C ARG A 32 2.33 1.08 20.93
N PHE A 33 2.02 2.37 20.85
CA PHE A 33 0.75 2.91 21.32
C PHE A 33 -0.42 2.34 20.53
N ALA A 34 -0.33 2.33 19.19
CA ALA A 34 -1.35 1.72 18.35
C ALA A 34 -1.58 0.22 18.68
N ALA A 35 -0.49 -0.53 18.90
CA ALA A 35 -0.57 -1.94 19.28
C ALA A 35 -1.26 -2.14 20.64
N SER A 36 -1.05 -1.24 21.60
CA SER A 36 -1.66 -1.33 22.94
C SER A 36 -3.19 -1.23 22.92
N LEU A 37 -3.76 -0.68 21.85
CA LEU A 37 -5.21 -0.60 21.67
C LEU A 37 -5.81 -1.92 21.16
N LEU A 38 -5.02 -2.77 20.50
CA LEU A 38 -5.48 -3.97 19.81
C LEU A 38 -5.14 -5.23 20.61
N ASP A 39 -5.93 -5.50 21.65
CA ASP A 39 -5.74 -6.65 22.53
C ASP A 39 -6.32 -7.95 21.92
N THR A 40 -5.43 -8.76 21.33
CA THR A 40 -5.77 -10.06 20.73
C THR A 40 -5.99 -11.18 21.75
N ILE A 41 -5.83 -10.92 23.06
CA ILE A 41 -6.06 -11.90 24.14
C ILE A 41 -7.45 -11.67 24.73
N ALA A 42 -7.74 -10.43 25.13
CA ALA A 42 -9.05 -10.09 25.68
C ALA A 42 -10.13 -9.92 24.59
N LEU A 43 -9.72 -9.79 23.33
CA LEU A 43 -10.60 -9.50 22.19
C LEU A 43 -11.47 -8.28 22.54
N THR A 44 -10.80 -7.17 22.87
CA THR A 44 -11.49 -5.92 23.20
C THR A 44 -11.84 -5.21 21.90
N PRO A 45 -13.12 -4.85 21.66
CA PRO A 45 -13.49 -4.05 20.50
C PRO A 45 -12.68 -2.74 20.43
N VAL A 46 -12.49 -2.23 19.22
CA VAL A 46 -11.85 -0.93 18.95
C VAL A 46 -12.57 -0.29 17.79
N LEU A 47 -12.77 1.03 17.79
CA LEU A 47 -13.21 1.72 16.58
C LEU A 47 -12.00 1.95 15.67
N HIS A 48 -12.08 1.47 14.44
CA HIS A 48 -11.06 1.69 13.44
C HIS A 48 -11.62 2.53 12.30
N VAL A 49 -10.93 3.63 11.97
CA VAL A 49 -11.28 4.53 10.87
C VAL A 49 -10.30 4.32 9.72
N SER A 50 -10.81 4.05 8.53
CA SER A 50 -10.00 3.68 7.37
C SER A 50 -10.81 3.85 6.08
N GLN A 51 -10.15 4.33 5.03
CA GLN A 51 -10.72 4.45 3.68
C GLN A 51 -11.22 3.12 3.07
N ARG A 52 -10.88 1.98 3.68
CA ARG A 52 -11.37 0.65 3.28
C ARG A 52 -12.81 0.39 3.73
N TYR A 53 -13.34 1.14 4.68
CA TYR A 53 -14.76 1.11 5.03
C TYR A 53 -15.51 2.12 4.16
N PRO A 54 -16.75 1.81 3.74
CA PRO A 54 -17.50 2.67 2.84
C PRO A 54 -17.79 4.03 3.50
N ALA A 55 -17.89 5.08 2.68
CA ALA A 55 -18.22 6.42 3.15
C ALA A 55 -19.60 6.49 3.84
N SER A 56 -20.53 5.59 3.48
CA SER A 56 -21.83 5.42 4.15
C SER A 56 -21.71 5.05 5.63
N ARG A 57 -20.57 4.46 6.05
CA ARG A 57 -20.23 4.16 7.46
C ARG A 57 -19.26 5.18 8.05
N LEU A 58 -19.17 6.38 7.47
CA LEU A 58 -18.20 7.43 7.85
C LEU A 58 -16.75 6.92 7.85
N CYS A 59 -16.44 5.97 6.97
CA CYS A 59 -15.15 5.28 6.91
C CYS A 59 -14.74 4.62 8.24
N ALA A 60 -15.69 4.16 9.05
CA ALA A 60 -15.44 3.61 10.38
C ALA A 60 -16.12 2.25 10.59
N ALA A 61 -15.51 1.41 11.43
CA ALA A 61 -16.05 0.12 11.83
C ALA A 61 -15.66 -0.23 13.28
N PRO A 62 -16.56 -0.85 14.06
CA PRO A 62 -16.17 -1.57 15.27
C PRO A 62 -15.40 -2.83 14.85
N VAL A 63 -14.17 -2.98 15.31
CA VAL A 63 -13.34 -4.13 14.96
C VAL A 63 -12.90 -4.92 16.17
N LEU A 64 -12.79 -6.24 16.01
CA LEU A 64 -12.26 -7.16 17.00
C LEU A 64 -10.86 -7.61 16.60
N PRO A 65 -9.81 -7.35 17.39
CA PRO A 65 -8.47 -7.86 17.12
C PRO A 65 -8.40 -9.36 17.38
N LEU A 66 -8.12 -10.15 16.33
CA LEU A 66 -8.13 -11.61 16.39
C LEU A 66 -6.73 -12.21 16.57
N ALA A 67 -5.75 -11.70 15.84
CA ALA A 67 -4.40 -12.24 15.84
C ALA A 67 -3.35 -11.24 15.36
N ARG A 68 -2.09 -11.46 15.75
CA ARG A 68 -0.96 -10.86 15.02
C ARG A 68 -0.78 -11.57 13.69
N HIS A 69 -0.40 -10.85 12.65
CA HIS A 69 -0.10 -11.46 11.36
C HIS A 69 1.09 -12.42 11.50
N PRO A 70 1.01 -13.66 10.98
CA PRO A 70 2.00 -14.71 11.26
C PRO A 70 3.40 -14.42 10.74
N ARG A 71 3.53 -13.51 9.76
CA ARG A 71 4.80 -13.17 9.09
C ARG A 71 5.22 -11.71 9.20
N ILE A 72 4.32 -10.82 9.63
CA ILE A 72 4.52 -9.37 9.55
C ILE A 72 4.13 -8.75 10.88
N ASP A 73 5.10 -8.61 11.78
CA ASP A 73 4.89 -8.20 13.18
C ASP A 73 4.16 -6.87 13.34
N ASN A 74 4.26 -5.96 12.37
CA ASN A 74 3.60 -4.67 12.42
C ASN A 74 2.14 -4.72 11.91
N ARG A 75 1.52 -5.90 11.78
CA ARG A 75 0.14 -6.06 11.34
C ARG A 75 -0.68 -6.88 12.34
N ILE A 76 -1.88 -6.38 12.64
CA ILE A 76 -2.89 -7.08 13.43
C ILE A 76 -4.07 -7.40 12.53
N ILE A 77 -4.52 -8.65 12.54
CA ILE A 77 -5.70 -9.10 11.83
C ILE A 77 -6.91 -8.79 12.71
N VAL A 78 -7.84 -8.03 12.15
CA VAL A 78 -9.07 -7.62 12.82
C VAL A 78 -10.29 -8.07 12.02
N PHE A 79 -11.38 -8.36 12.73
CA PHE A 79 -12.68 -8.67 12.16
C PHE A 79 -13.63 -7.48 12.34
N ASP A 80 -14.33 -7.09 11.29
CA ASP A 80 -15.42 -6.10 11.37
C ASP A 80 -16.62 -6.71 12.09
N LEU A 81 -17.01 -6.16 13.24
CA LEU A 81 -18.07 -6.70 14.10
C LEU A 81 -19.49 -6.49 13.54
N GLU A 82 -19.64 -5.76 12.43
CA GLU A 82 -20.88 -5.75 11.64
C GLU A 82 -20.96 -6.90 10.61
N GLY A 83 -19.91 -7.71 10.52
CA GLY A 83 -19.89 -8.94 9.73
C GLY A 83 -20.70 -10.09 10.36
N ASP A 84 -20.72 -11.22 9.68
CA ASP A 84 -21.33 -12.46 10.19
C ASP A 84 -20.34 -13.25 11.08
N PRO A 85 -20.49 -13.22 12.41
CA PRO A 85 -19.67 -14.02 13.33
C PRO A 85 -19.81 -15.53 13.17
N ASP A 86 -20.96 -16.04 12.71
CA ASP A 86 -21.16 -17.48 12.53
C ASP A 86 -20.36 -17.98 11.32
N ALA A 87 -20.36 -17.21 10.22
CA ALA A 87 -19.52 -17.52 9.08
C ALA A 87 -18.01 -17.50 9.42
N LEU A 88 -17.56 -16.58 10.28
CA LEU A 88 -16.18 -16.57 10.78
C LEU A 88 -15.84 -17.84 11.58
N LEU A 89 -16.76 -18.35 12.39
CA LEU A 89 -16.57 -19.54 13.21
C LEU A 89 -16.67 -20.84 12.40
N GLN A 90 -17.62 -20.93 11.47
CA GLN A 90 -17.98 -22.16 10.76
C GLN A 90 -17.11 -22.44 9.54
N LEU A 91 -16.68 -21.41 8.79
CA LEU A 91 -15.85 -21.64 7.59
C LEU A 91 -14.44 -22.09 7.97
N GLU A 92 -13.88 -22.98 7.17
CA GLU A 92 -12.50 -23.40 7.29
C GLU A 92 -11.54 -22.32 6.80
N ALA A 93 -10.29 -22.36 7.25
CA ALA A 93 -9.29 -21.33 6.90
C ALA A 93 -9.07 -21.21 5.38
N GLY A 94 -9.08 -22.34 4.65
CA GLY A 94 -8.96 -22.36 3.19
C GLY A 94 -10.10 -21.60 2.50
N ASP A 95 -11.35 -21.88 2.87
CA ASP A 95 -12.52 -21.21 2.28
C ASP A 95 -12.51 -19.70 2.56
N ILE A 96 -12.09 -19.30 3.77
CA ILE A 96 -11.93 -17.88 4.11
C ILE A 96 -10.85 -17.24 3.24
N ALA A 97 -9.71 -17.91 3.05
CA ALA A 97 -8.63 -17.40 2.21
C ALA A 97 -9.10 -17.25 0.75
N ASP A 98 -9.74 -18.27 0.18
CA ASP A 98 -10.25 -18.25 -1.19
C ASP A 98 -11.21 -17.08 -1.42
N ARG A 99 -12.17 -16.87 -0.50
CA ARG A 99 -13.11 -15.74 -0.57
C ARG A 99 -12.43 -14.39 -0.37
N LEU A 100 -11.45 -14.28 0.52
CA LEU A 100 -10.76 -13.03 0.83
C LEU A 100 -10.04 -12.48 -0.41
N TYR A 101 -9.54 -13.37 -1.27
CA TYR A 101 -8.69 -13.01 -2.40
C TYR A 101 -9.35 -13.12 -3.77
N THR A 102 -10.51 -13.76 -3.88
CA THR A 102 -11.33 -13.74 -5.10
C THR A 102 -11.97 -12.36 -5.27
N PRO A 103 -11.80 -11.65 -6.41
CA PRO A 103 -12.46 -10.37 -6.67
C PRO A 103 -13.97 -10.43 -6.42
N ALA A 104 -14.58 -9.35 -5.93
CA ALA A 104 -15.97 -9.38 -5.49
C ALA A 104 -16.95 -9.73 -6.63
N ALA A 105 -16.59 -9.39 -7.88
CA ALA A 105 -17.36 -9.71 -9.07
C ALA A 105 -17.30 -11.20 -9.45
N ASP A 106 -16.30 -11.93 -8.95
CA ASP A 106 -16.03 -13.34 -9.27
C ASP A 106 -16.48 -14.28 -8.13
N LEU A 107 -17.03 -13.74 -7.04
CA LEU A 107 -17.57 -14.55 -5.95
C LEU A 107 -18.88 -15.23 -6.40
N PRO A 108 -19.11 -16.50 -6.02
CA PRO A 108 -20.36 -17.17 -6.31
C PRO A 108 -21.57 -16.41 -5.76
N GLU A 109 -22.72 -16.52 -6.44
CA GLU A 109 -23.95 -15.85 -6.02
C GLU A 109 -24.35 -16.26 -4.59
N GLY A 110 -24.62 -15.26 -3.74
CA GLY A 110 -24.97 -15.47 -2.34
C GLY A 110 -23.77 -15.59 -1.39
N GLU A 111 -22.55 -15.80 -1.88
CA GLU A 111 -21.35 -15.81 -1.05
C GLU A 111 -20.87 -14.40 -0.72
N LYS A 112 -20.40 -14.21 0.52
CA LYS A 112 -19.83 -12.95 0.99
C LYS A 112 -18.46 -13.21 1.59
N ARG A 113 -17.57 -12.24 1.42
CA ARG A 113 -16.27 -12.25 2.11
C ARG A 113 -16.49 -12.11 3.60
N ILE A 114 -15.73 -12.86 4.39
CA ILE A 114 -15.59 -12.58 5.81
C ILE A 114 -14.82 -11.26 5.93
N PRO A 115 -15.35 -10.25 6.63
CA PRO A 115 -14.75 -8.92 6.68
C PRO A 115 -13.55 -8.89 7.61
N LEU A 116 -12.48 -9.55 7.18
CA LEU A 116 -11.16 -9.54 7.78
C LEU A 116 -10.32 -8.42 7.18
N LYS A 117 -9.55 -7.76 8.02
CA LYS A 117 -8.66 -6.67 7.61
C LYS A 117 -7.37 -6.70 8.42
N GLU A 118 -6.26 -6.37 7.77
CA GLU A 118 -5.02 -6.06 8.47
C GLU A 118 -4.97 -4.59 8.89
N VAL A 119 -4.73 -4.32 10.18
CA VAL A 119 -4.38 -2.99 10.71
C VAL A 119 -2.86 -2.87 10.75
N HIS A 120 -2.31 -1.91 10.00
CA HIS A 120 -0.87 -1.71 9.86
C HIS A 120 -0.38 -0.70 10.92
N LEU A 121 0.29 -1.22 11.95
CA LEU A 121 0.72 -0.44 13.11
C LEU A 121 1.74 0.65 12.75
N ASN A 122 2.53 0.47 11.70
CA ASN A 122 3.54 1.42 11.23
C ASN A 122 3.01 2.44 10.20
N ARG A 123 1.69 2.52 10.00
CA ARG A 123 1.04 3.47 9.07
C ARG A 123 0.09 4.44 9.77
N SER A 124 0.35 4.74 11.04
CA SER A 124 -0.46 5.63 11.90
C SER A 124 -1.96 5.32 11.83
N PRO A 125 -2.38 4.07 12.16
CA PRO A 125 -3.77 3.66 12.01
C PRO A 125 -4.68 4.47 12.92
N ALA A 126 -5.77 5.01 12.38
CA ALA A 126 -6.76 5.76 13.16
C ALA A 126 -7.60 4.80 14.01
N LEU A 127 -7.21 4.62 15.27
CA LEU A 127 -7.83 3.72 16.24
C LEU A 127 -8.34 4.52 17.44
N VAL A 128 -9.59 4.30 17.83
CA VAL A 128 -10.17 4.89 19.05
C VAL A 128 -10.53 3.75 20.00
N ALA A 129 -9.97 3.80 21.21
CA ALA A 129 -10.32 2.85 22.27
C ALA A 129 -11.84 2.81 22.47
N TRP A 130 -12.42 1.62 22.58
CA TRP A 130 -13.87 1.46 22.68
C TRP A 130 -14.49 2.22 23.85
N SER A 131 -13.78 2.26 24.98
CA SER A 131 -14.18 3.00 26.18
C SER A 131 -14.21 4.53 26.01
N HIS A 132 -13.59 5.08 24.96
CA HIS A 132 -13.61 6.52 24.67
C HIS A 132 -14.85 6.95 23.89
N LEU A 133 -15.61 6.02 23.31
CA LEU A 133 -16.82 6.34 22.55
C LEU A 133 -17.98 6.65 23.50
N ARG A 134 -18.68 7.74 23.22
CA ARG A 134 -19.87 8.16 23.96
C ARG A 134 -21.13 7.69 23.24
N LYS A 135 -22.28 7.76 23.92
CA LYS A 135 -23.57 7.37 23.35
C LYS A 135 -23.85 8.08 22.02
N GLU A 136 -23.56 9.38 21.96
CA GLU A 136 -23.77 10.22 20.78
C GLU A 136 -22.86 9.81 19.60
N ASP A 137 -21.69 9.23 19.90
CA ASP A 137 -20.79 8.72 18.87
C ASP A 137 -21.35 7.45 18.23
N PHE A 138 -21.94 6.53 19.02
CA PHE A 138 -22.61 5.34 18.49
C PHE A 138 -23.84 5.69 17.65
N GLU A 139 -24.65 6.66 18.10
CA GLU A 139 -25.81 7.16 17.34
C GLU A 139 -25.38 7.76 16.00
N ARG A 140 -24.34 8.60 16.00
CA ARG A 140 -23.79 9.22 14.78
C ARG A 140 -23.16 8.21 13.82
N LEU A 141 -22.54 7.16 14.35
CA LEU A 141 -21.91 6.10 13.57
C LEU A 141 -22.90 5.01 13.13
N HIS A 142 -24.14 5.06 13.63
CA HIS A 142 -25.17 4.05 13.40
C HIS A 142 -24.80 2.64 13.88
N PHE A 143 -24.07 2.55 15.01
CA PHE A 143 -23.73 1.28 15.64
C PHE A 143 -24.63 0.98 16.85
N ASP A 144 -25.11 -0.25 16.95
CA ASP A 144 -25.67 -0.75 18.20
C ASP A 144 -24.53 -1.25 19.10
N LYS A 145 -24.18 -0.45 20.10
CA LYS A 145 -23.13 -0.79 21.07
C LYS A 145 -23.37 -2.15 21.73
N GLY A 146 -24.61 -2.44 22.15
CA GLY A 146 -24.94 -3.67 22.85
C GLY A 146 -24.81 -4.89 21.95
N ALA A 147 -25.24 -4.78 20.69
CA ALA A 147 -25.06 -5.84 19.70
C ALA A 147 -23.58 -6.12 19.40
N VAL A 148 -22.77 -5.07 19.24
CA VAL A 148 -21.32 -5.21 19.00
C VAL A 148 -20.63 -5.89 20.18
N GLU A 149 -20.93 -5.44 21.41
CA GLU A 149 -20.36 -6.04 22.64
C GLU A 149 -20.82 -7.49 22.80
N ALA A 150 -22.10 -7.80 22.56
CA ALA A 150 -22.61 -9.17 22.61
C ALA A 150 -21.92 -10.10 21.59
N THR A 151 -21.69 -9.63 20.37
CA THR A 151 -20.94 -10.39 19.35
C THR A 151 -19.49 -10.63 19.79
N ALA A 152 -18.82 -9.62 20.36
CA ALA A 152 -17.46 -9.77 20.87
C ALA A 152 -17.40 -10.81 22.02
N GLU A 153 -18.33 -10.74 22.98
CA GLU A 153 -18.43 -11.73 24.07
C GLU A 153 -18.69 -13.14 23.54
N ARG A 154 -19.50 -13.28 22.48
CA ARG A 154 -19.77 -14.57 21.84
C ARG A 154 -18.53 -15.18 21.19
N LEU A 155 -17.61 -14.35 20.66
CA LEU A 155 -16.39 -14.79 19.99
C LEU A 155 -15.24 -15.09 20.97
N ARG A 156 -15.24 -14.51 22.18
CA ARG A 156 -14.17 -14.68 23.18
C ARG A 156 -13.85 -16.12 23.56
N PRO A 157 -14.81 -17.03 23.78
CA PRO A 157 -14.51 -18.44 24.06
C PRO A 157 -13.71 -19.13 22.95
N PHE A 158 -13.77 -18.60 21.73
CA PHE A 158 -13.08 -19.13 20.55
C PHE A 158 -11.77 -18.39 20.24
N ALA A 159 -11.27 -17.52 21.12
CA ALA A 159 -10.09 -16.69 20.87
C ALA A 159 -8.88 -17.47 20.33
N THR A 160 -8.51 -18.58 20.97
CA THR A 160 -7.39 -19.42 20.53
C THR A 160 -7.65 -20.06 19.17
N GLN A 161 -8.87 -20.55 18.93
CA GLN A 161 -9.26 -21.16 17.66
C GLN A 161 -9.25 -20.11 16.53
N LEU A 162 -9.74 -18.91 16.78
CA LEU A 162 -9.73 -17.80 15.82
C LEU A 162 -8.29 -17.37 15.52
N ALA A 163 -7.42 -17.28 16.53
CA ALA A 163 -6.02 -16.94 16.31
C ALA A 163 -5.29 -17.97 15.45
N GLU A 164 -5.54 -19.27 15.68
CA GLU A 164 -5.05 -20.36 14.84
C GLU A 164 -5.57 -20.25 13.41
N LYS A 165 -6.89 -20.05 13.24
CA LYS A 165 -7.52 -19.88 11.94
C LYS A 165 -6.93 -18.70 11.18
N MET A 166 -6.73 -17.55 11.84
CA MET A 166 -6.10 -16.38 11.22
C MET A 166 -4.65 -16.63 10.80
N ARG A 167 -3.89 -17.42 11.56
CA ARG A 167 -2.53 -17.80 11.16
C ARG A 167 -2.53 -18.71 9.93
N GLN A 168 -3.54 -19.55 9.74
CA GLN A 168 -3.69 -20.36 8.53
C GLN A 168 -4.12 -19.49 7.33
N VAL A 169 -5.15 -18.66 7.49
CA VAL A 169 -5.67 -17.76 6.42
C VAL A 169 -4.58 -16.81 5.88
N PHE A 170 -3.72 -16.30 6.76
CA PHE A 170 -2.67 -15.32 6.43
C PHE A 170 -1.25 -15.92 6.43
N GLY A 171 -1.13 -17.25 6.53
CA GLY A 171 0.15 -17.94 6.64
C GLY A 171 0.84 -18.14 5.29
N ASP A 172 0.06 -18.31 4.23
CA ASP A 172 0.59 -18.68 2.92
C ASP A 172 1.34 -17.53 2.24
N GLU A 173 2.55 -17.85 1.78
CA GLU A 173 3.31 -16.98 0.89
C GLU A 173 2.77 -17.15 -0.51
N ARG A 174 2.14 -16.11 -1.04
CA ARG A 174 1.88 -16.07 -2.47
C ARG A 174 3.21 -15.94 -3.16
N ALA A 175 3.57 -16.95 -3.95
CA ALA A 175 4.70 -16.87 -4.85
C ALA A 175 4.40 -15.75 -5.87
N HIS A 176 4.92 -14.56 -5.61
CA HIS A 176 4.97 -13.51 -6.61
C HIS A 176 6.09 -13.85 -7.58
N ALA A 177 5.81 -13.72 -8.88
CA ALA A 177 6.89 -13.76 -9.87
C ALA A 177 7.94 -12.71 -9.48
N LYS A 178 9.23 -13.03 -9.69
CA LYS A 178 10.30 -12.08 -9.43
C LYS A 178 10.02 -10.81 -10.22
N SER A 179 9.87 -9.71 -9.51
CA SER A 179 9.59 -8.42 -10.10
C SER A 179 10.86 -7.80 -10.69
N ASP A 180 10.68 -6.86 -11.61
CA ASP A 180 11.76 -5.98 -12.05
C ASP A 180 12.42 -5.28 -10.85
N VAL A 181 13.72 -4.96 -10.92
CA VAL A 181 14.43 -4.41 -9.76
C VAL A 181 13.85 -3.09 -9.26
N ASP A 182 13.22 -2.27 -10.12
CA ASP A 182 12.54 -1.04 -9.69
C ASP A 182 11.24 -1.33 -8.90
N ALA A 183 10.62 -2.48 -9.11
CA ALA A 183 9.42 -2.96 -8.39
C ALA A 183 9.77 -3.80 -7.13
N SER A 184 11.03 -4.19 -6.97
CA SER A 184 11.49 -5.11 -5.92
C SER A 184 11.72 -4.49 -4.54
N LEU A 185 11.22 -3.27 -4.28
CA LEU A 185 11.44 -2.54 -3.01
C LEU A 185 11.00 -3.35 -1.78
N TYR A 186 9.96 -4.17 -1.93
CA TYR A 186 9.39 -4.98 -0.85
C TYR A 186 9.83 -6.45 -0.87
N ASP A 187 10.72 -6.85 -1.79
CA ASP A 187 11.19 -8.24 -1.94
C ASP A 187 12.20 -8.65 -0.85
N GLY A 188 12.54 -7.74 0.07
CA GLY A 188 13.40 -8.00 1.21
C GLY A 188 14.25 -6.81 1.60
N PHE A 189 14.65 -6.76 2.86
CA PHE A 189 15.53 -5.71 3.37
C PHE A 189 16.99 -5.93 2.93
N ILE A 190 17.66 -4.84 2.57
CA ILE A 190 19.10 -4.86 2.28
C ILE A 190 19.89 -5.11 3.58
N ALA A 191 20.86 -6.01 3.54
CA ALA A 191 21.74 -6.30 4.66
C ALA A 191 22.67 -5.11 4.98
N ASP A 192 23.11 -4.98 6.23
CA ASP A 192 23.91 -3.82 6.67
C ASP A 192 25.26 -3.68 5.96
N GLY A 193 25.84 -4.79 5.47
CA GLY A 193 27.03 -4.75 4.61
C GLY A 193 26.77 -4.01 3.30
N ASP A 194 25.66 -4.31 2.64
CA ASP A 194 25.27 -3.65 1.39
C ASP A 194 24.76 -2.22 1.62
N LYS A 195 24.12 -1.92 2.75
CA LYS A 195 23.78 -0.52 3.11
C LYS A 195 25.01 0.38 3.17
N ARG A 196 26.13 -0.12 3.71
CA ARG A 196 27.41 0.63 3.73
C ARG A 196 27.95 0.86 2.32
N ARG A 197 27.94 -0.18 1.48
CA ARG A 197 28.34 -0.07 0.06
C ARG A 197 27.47 0.91 -0.73
N MET A 198 26.16 0.97 -0.46
CA MET A 198 25.27 1.97 -1.06
C MET A 198 25.65 3.40 -0.66
N ALA A 199 26.14 3.63 0.56
CA ALA A 199 26.65 4.93 0.97
C ALA A 199 27.95 5.29 0.22
N GLU A 200 28.83 4.31 0.02
CA GLU A 200 30.05 4.48 -0.78
C GLU A 200 29.75 4.79 -2.24
N VAL A 201 28.74 4.14 -2.84
CA VAL A 201 28.23 4.50 -4.19
C VAL A 201 27.85 5.97 -4.23
N ARG A 202 27.00 6.44 -3.29
CA ARG A 202 26.53 7.84 -3.29
C ARG A 202 27.65 8.84 -3.04
N ALA A 203 28.74 8.44 -2.39
CA ALA A 203 29.91 9.29 -2.16
C ALA A 203 30.93 9.25 -3.32
N THR A 204 30.78 8.32 -4.27
CA THR A 204 31.69 8.17 -5.41
C THR A 204 31.24 9.10 -6.54
N PRO A 205 32.14 9.91 -7.14
CA PRO A 205 31.80 10.74 -8.30
C PRO A 205 31.28 9.89 -9.48
N PRO A 206 30.29 10.36 -10.24
CA PRO A 206 29.66 9.61 -11.33
C PRO A 206 30.65 8.99 -12.33
N GLU A 207 31.71 9.72 -12.69
CA GLU A 207 32.78 9.33 -13.60
C GLU A 207 33.70 8.21 -13.09
N HIS A 208 33.47 7.76 -11.85
CA HIS A 208 34.19 6.68 -11.19
C HIS A 208 33.29 5.52 -10.76
N LEU A 209 31.97 5.61 -10.97
CA LEU A 209 31.03 4.57 -10.54
C LEU A 209 31.16 3.26 -11.33
N ASP A 210 31.62 3.33 -12.57
CA ASP A 210 31.89 2.18 -13.45
C ASP A 210 33.22 1.48 -13.16
N LYS A 211 34.20 2.25 -12.64
CA LYS A 211 35.58 1.79 -12.40
C LYS A 211 35.75 1.04 -11.08
N ARG A 212 34.71 1.00 -10.25
CA ARG A 212 34.78 0.45 -8.90
C ARG A 212 33.83 -0.72 -8.74
N GLU A 213 34.37 -1.85 -8.29
CA GLU A 213 33.54 -2.96 -7.81
C GLU A 213 33.13 -2.73 -6.36
N PHE A 214 31.82 -2.61 -6.13
CA PHE A 214 31.26 -2.44 -4.79
C PHE A 214 30.99 -3.77 -4.07
N GLY A 215 31.02 -4.90 -4.81
CA GLY A 215 30.95 -6.25 -4.26
C GLY A 215 29.62 -6.60 -3.60
N PHE A 216 28.48 -6.11 -4.10
CA PHE A 216 27.15 -6.33 -3.51
C PHE A 216 26.82 -7.80 -3.28
N LYS A 217 26.15 -8.11 -2.16
CA LYS A 217 25.62 -9.45 -1.91
C LYS A 217 24.19 -9.59 -2.41
N ASP A 218 23.39 -8.54 -2.28
CA ASP A 218 22.04 -8.49 -2.81
C ASP A 218 22.09 -8.34 -4.35
N PRO A 219 21.54 -9.31 -5.11
CA PRO A 219 21.65 -9.31 -6.57
C PRO A 219 20.92 -8.14 -7.23
N ARG A 220 19.96 -7.49 -6.54
CA ARG A 220 19.21 -6.34 -7.07
C ARG A 220 20.10 -5.11 -7.27
N LEU A 221 21.12 -4.96 -6.42
CA LEU A 221 21.91 -3.74 -6.33
C LEU A 221 22.80 -3.49 -7.55
N GLN A 222 23.24 -4.55 -8.24
CA GLN A 222 24.06 -4.44 -9.44
C GLN A 222 23.27 -3.76 -10.57
N GLU A 223 22.07 -4.27 -10.85
CA GLU A 223 21.17 -3.70 -11.86
C GLU A 223 20.67 -2.31 -11.45
N LEU A 224 20.33 -2.10 -10.17
CA LEU A 224 19.96 -0.77 -9.67
C LEU A 224 21.08 0.26 -9.85
N LEU A 225 22.34 -0.11 -9.64
CA LEU A 225 23.49 0.78 -9.88
C LEU A 225 23.62 1.13 -11.37
N PHE A 226 23.47 0.14 -12.25
CA PHE A 226 23.49 0.38 -13.69
C PHE A 226 22.39 1.37 -14.11
N ARG A 227 21.13 1.12 -13.73
CA ARG A 227 20.01 2.01 -14.04
C ARG A 227 20.14 3.39 -13.40
N TYR A 228 20.68 3.45 -12.19
CA TYR A 228 20.98 4.72 -11.53
C TYR A 228 21.98 5.56 -12.33
N ARG A 229 23.08 4.95 -12.82
CA ARG A 229 24.03 5.63 -13.71
C ARG A 229 23.37 6.06 -15.01
N ALA A 230 22.67 5.16 -15.68
CA ALA A 230 22.07 5.40 -16.99
C ALA A 230 21.02 6.53 -16.97
N ARG A 231 20.21 6.61 -15.90
CA ARG A 231 19.18 7.65 -15.74
C ARG A 231 19.74 9.02 -15.41
N ASN A 232 20.79 9.08 -14.58
CA ASN A 232 21.26 10.35 -14.01
C ASN A 232 22.46 10.93 -14.77
N TRP A 233 23.32 10.07 -15.32
CA TRP A 233 24.53 10.46 -16.05
C TRP A 233 24.76 9.58 -17.29
N PRO A 234 23.84 9.62 -18.28
CA PRO A 234 23.96 8.79 -19.49
C PRO A 234 25.28 9.01 -20.25
N GLY A 235 25.87 10.20 -20.16
CA GLY A 235 27.18 10.50 -20.74
C GLY A 235 28.37 9.76 -20.11
N THR A 236 28.17 9.08 -18.97
CA THR A 236 29.18 8.23 -18.33
C THR A 236 29.09 6.76 -18.77
N LEU A 237 28.10 6.42 -19.59
CA LEU A 237 27.96 5.08 -20.13
C LEU A 237 28.92 4.86 -21.30
N THR A 238 29.56 3.70 -21.32
CA THR A 238 30.26 3.19 -22.49
C THR A 238 29.29 2.81 -23.61
N GLN A 239 29.76 2.66 -24.84
CA GLN A 239 28.90 2.26 -25.96
C GLN A 239 28.15 0.93 -25.72
N PRO A 240 28.78 -0.14 -25.17
CA PRO A 240 28.04 -1.35 -24.81
C PRO A 240 26.96 -1.13 -23.75
N GLU A 241 27.23 -0.27 -22.76
CA GLU A 241 26.27 0.08 -21.72
C GLU A 241 25.09 0.90 -22.26
N GLN A 242 25.33 1.78 -23.24
CA GLN A 242 24.27 2.50 -23.95
C GLN A 242 23.36 1.52 -24.70
N LEU A 243 23.92 0.56 -25.43
CA LEU A 243 23.13 -0.48 -26.10
C LEU A 243 22.33 -1.34 -25.12
N GLN A 244 22.91 -1.69 -23.97
CA GLN A 244 22.20 -2.40 -22.90
C GLN A 244 21.04 -1.55 -22.35
N TRP A 245 21.27 -0.26 -22.14
CA TRP A 245 20.26 0.67 -21.64
C TRP A 245 19.11 0.85 -22.63
N ASP A 246 19.40 0.98 -23.92
CA ASP A 246 18.38 1.09 -24.96
C ASP A 246 17.60 -0.22 -25.12
N GLY A 247 18.25 -1.38 -24.93
CA GLY A 247 17.56 -2.67 -24.82
C GLY A 247 16.51 -2.68 -23.71
N TYR A 248 16.88 -2.21 -22.51
CA TYR A 248 15.95 -2.05 -21.39
C TYR A 248 14.82 -1.04 -21.70
N ARG A 249 15.15 0.12 -22.29
CA ARG A 249 14.16 1.12 -22.68
C ARG A 249 13.13 0.57 -23.66
N ARG A 250 13.55 -0.24 -24.65
CA ARG A 250 12.63 -0.89 -25.60
C ARG A 250 11.69 -1.85 -24.88
N GLN A 251 12.21 -2.73 -24.04
CA GLN A 251 11.37 -3.64 -23.24
C GLN A 251 10.37 -2.90 -22.33
N ARG A 252 10.73 -1.70 -21.86
CA ARG A 252 9.88 -0.92 -20.96
C ARG A 252 8.86 -0.03 -21.66
N LEU A 253 9.22 0.56 -22.80
CA LEU A 253 8.42 1.59 -23.46
C LEU A 253 7.78 1.14 -24.78
N VAL A 254 8.30 0.08 -25.41
CA VAL A 254 7.75 -0.47 -26.65
C VAL A 254 6.96 -1.74 -26.34
N ASP A 255 7.56 -2.67 -25.60
CA ASP A 255 6.94 -3.95 -25.27
C ASP A 255 6.00 -3.83 -24.07
N ASP A 256 4.88 -4.56 -24.08
CA ASP A 256 4.02 -4.71 -22.90
C ASP A 256 4.55 -5.81 -21.97
N ALA A 257 5.73 -5.58 -21.40
CA ALA A 257 6.40 -6.51 -20.49
C ALA A 257 5.92 -6.38 -19.02
N GLY A 258 4.94 -5.51 -18.74
CA GLY A 258 4.46 -5.21 -17.39
C GLY A 258 5.44 -4.40 -16.52
N TRP A 259 6.43 -3.74 -17.13
CA TRP A 259 7.45 -2.91 -16.43
C TRP A 259 7.18 -1.41 -16.49
N SER A 260 6.13 -1.01 -17.22
CA SER A 260 5.65 0.37 -17.35
C SER A 260 4.12 0.38 -17.27
N GLU A 261 3.56 1.51 -16.87
CA GLU A 261 2.11 1.73 -16.89
C GLU A 261 1.57 1.91 -18.32
N ALA A 262 2.45 2.28 -19.26
CA ALA A 262 2.10 2.50 -20.66
C ALA A 262 3.27 2.14 -21.59
N THR A 263 2.93 1.69 -22.80
CA THR A 263 3.84 1.66 -23.96
C THR A 263 3.64 2.91 -24.81
N PHE A 264 4.49 3.18 -25.79
CA PHE A 264 4.30 4.29 -26.73
C PHE A 264 2.93 4.22 -27.42
N ASP A 265 2.50 3.02 -27.82
CA ASP A 265 1.23 2.86 -28.53
C ASP A 265 0.02 3.10 -27.60
N SER A 266 0.05 2.61 -26.35
CA SER A 266 -1.03 2.86 -25.39
C SER A 266 -1.07 4.33 -24.93
N TYR A 267 0.11 4.95 -24.78
CA TYR A 267 0.26 6.37 -24.46
C TYR A 267 -0.31 7.27 -25.56
N GLU A 268 0.02 7.02 -26.82
CA GLU A 268 -0.51 7.77 -27.97
C GLU A 268 -2.03 7.62 -28.10
N ALA A 269 -2.55 6.41 -27.88
CA ALA A 269 -3.99 6.15 -27.90
C ALA A 269 -4.73 6.88 -26.76
N GLU A 270 -4.14 6.95 -25.57
CA GLU A 270 -4.71 7.69 -24.44
C GLU A 270 -4.74 9.20 -24.72
N ILE A 271 -3.66 9.77 -25.28
CA ILE A 271 -3.62 11.17 -25.71
C ILE A 271 -4.73 11.46 -26.73
N ALA A 272 -4.89 10.60 -27.74
CA ALA A 272 -5.94 10.77 -28.75
C ALA A 272 -7.35 10.77 -28.13
N THR A 273 -7.58 9.87 -27.16
CA THR A 273 -8.83 9.80 -26.40
C THR A 273 -9.09 11.08 -25.59
N LEU A 274 -8.08 11.54 -24.85
CA LEU A 274 -8.17 12.74 -24.00
C LEU A 274 -8.37 14.01 -24.83
N ARG A 275 -7.79 14.09 -26.04
CA ARG A 275 -8.02 15.22 -26.96
C ARG A 275 -9.49 15.36 -27.33
N LEU A 276 -10.17 14.25 -27.63
CA LEU A 276 -11.60 14.25 -27.95
C LEU A 276 -12.44 14.64 -26.73
N GLN A 277 -12.11 14.10 -25.55
CA GLN A 277 -12.82 14.40 -24.30
C GLN A 277 -12.67 15.86 -23.86
N HIS A 278 -11.57 16.52 -24.25
CA HIS A 278 -11.25 17.89 -23.84
C HIS A 278 -11.13 18.85 -25.01
N ALA A 279 -11.84 18.60 -26.13
CA ALA A 279 -11.73 19.39 -27.36
C ALA A 279 -11.98 20.90 -27.17
N GLY A 280 -12.82 21.28 -26.20
CA GLY A 280 -13.13 22.67 -25.88
C GLY A 280 -12.20 23.35 -24.86
N ASP A 281 -11.22 22.63 -24.30
CA ASP A 281 -10.32 23.16 -23.26
C ASP A 281 -8.92 23.41 -23.86
N GLY A 282 -8.68 24.64 -24.30
CA GLY A 282 -7.43 25.02 -24.96
C GLY A 282 -6.18 24.80 -24.10
N ALA A 283 -6.28 24.92 -22.77
CA ALA A 283 -5.15 24.70 -21.88
C ALA A 283 -4.79 23.21 -21.83
N ARG A 284 -5.80 22.32 -21.76
CA ARG A 284 -5.57 20.87 -21.83
C ARG A 284 -5.08 20.44 -23.19
N GLN A 285 -5.58 21.01 -24.28
CA GLN A 285 -5.06 20.72 -25.62
C GLN A 285 -3.58 21.06 -25.74
N SER A 286 -3.16 22.23 -25.27
CA SER A 286 -1.74 22.62 -25.27
C SER A 286 -0.87 21.68 -24.43
N LEU A 287 -1.36 21.20 -23.29
CA LEU A 287 -0.64 20.19 -22.50
C LEU A 287 -0.50 18.86 -23.28
N LEU A 288 -1.57 18.41 -23.94
CA LEU A 288 -1.56 17.19 -24.75
C LEU A 288 -0.62 17.32 -25.96
N ASP A 289 -0.48 18.51 -26.55
CA ASP A 289 0.52 18.79 -27.59
C ASP A 289 1.94 18.54 -27.06
N HIS A 290 2.28 19.12 -25.90
CA HIS A 290 3.60 18.92 -25.29
C HIS A 290 3.89 17.45 -24.95
N LEU A 291 2.89 16.74 -24.41
CA LEU A 291 3.01 15.32 -24.09
C LEU A 291 3.24 14.48 -25.35
N GLN A 292 2.49 14.75 -26.42
CA GLN A 292 2.64 14.07 -27.70
C GLN A 292 4.03 14.29 -28.30
N THR A 293 4.50 15.55 -28.34
CA THR A 293 5.84 15.87 -28.84
C THR A 293 6.92 15.15 -28.02
N TRP A 294 6.82 15.20 -26.69
CA TRP A 294 7.78 14.53 -25.82
C TRP A 294 7.85 13.01 -26.06
N GLY A 295 6.70 12.35 -26.22
CA GLY A 295 6.65 10.92 -26.53
C GLY A 295 7.27 10.58 -27.89
N GLN A 296 6.99 11.40 -28.91
CA GLN A 296 7.54 11.24 -30.26
C GLN A 296 9.06 11.43 -30.31
N ASP A 297 9.58 12.44 -29.61
CA ASP A 297 11.02 12.69 -29.49
C ASP A 297 11.72 11.49 -28.86
N LEU A 298 11.16 10.97 -27.75
CA LEU A 298 11.70 9.81 -27.04
C LEU A 298 11.66 8.52 -27.88
N ARG A 299 10.58 8.31 -28.64
CA ARG A 299 10.45 7.17 -29.57
C ARG A 299 11.49 7.25 -30.69
N THR A 300 11.73 8.44 -31.22
CA THR A 300 12.72 8.69 -32.27
C THR A 300 14.14 8.44 -31.78
N GLU A 301 14.48 8.91 -30.58
CA GLU A 301 15.78 8.67 -29.95
C GLU A 301 16.09 7.17 -29.82
N LEU A 302 15.08 6.34 -29.52
CA LEU A 302 15.23 4.91 -29.29
C LEU A 302 15.23 4.05 -30.57
N ALA A 303 14.78 4.63 -31.69
CA ALA A 303 14.73 3.98 -33.00
C ALA A 303 16.09 4.03 -33.73
N VAL A 304 16.99 4.92 -33.31
CA VAL A 304 18.39 5.01 -33.75
C VAL A 304 19.25 4.02 -32.96
#